data_AF-A0A366DNF3-F1
#
_entry.id   AF-A0A366DNF3-F1
#
_cell.length_a   1.000
_cell.length_b   1.000
_cell.length_c   1.000
_cell.angle_alpha   90.00
_cell.angle_beta   90.00
_cell.angle_gamma   90.00
#
_symmetry.space_group_name_H-M   'P 1'
#
loop_
_entity.id
_entity.type
_entity.pdbx_description
1 polymer ?
#
loop_
_entity_poly.entity_id
_entity_poly.type
_entity_poly.pdbx_seq_one_letter_code
_entity_poly.pdbx_strand_id
1 'polypeptide(L)' 'MVMLEHPSITRTLRTGYPYPVDEGHEEFDLFGDLVTINDEVFETEDGDIVLEVNMERYLSENLGIERRQ' A
#
# COMPACT_ATOMS: atom_id res chain seq x y z
N MET A 1 -4.82 44.95 6.29
CA MET A 1 -4.07 43.72 6.62
C MET A 1 -4.77 42.58 5.90
N VAL A 2 -4.19 41.99 4.86
CA VAL A 2 -4.81 40.84 4.17
C VAL A 2 -4.43 39.60 4.96
N MET A 3 -5.40 38.93 5.58
CA MET A 3 -5.14 37.68 6.28
C MET A 3 -5.00 36.58 5.23
N LEU A 4 -3.76 36.19 4.92
CA LEU A 4 -3.48 35.03 4.08
C LEU A 4 -3.83 33.77 4.87
N GLU A 5 -5.06 33.29 4.66
CA GLU A 5 -5.54 32.04 5.24
C GLU A 5 -4.95 30.85 4.49
N HIS A 6 -4.50 29.84 5.23
CA HIS A 6 -3.97 28.62 4.64
C HIS A 6 -5.11 27.87 3.89
N PRO A 7 -4.91 27.41 2.64
CA PRO A 7 -5.98 26.80 1.83
C PRO A 7 -6.74 25.65 2.52
N SER A 8 -6.06 24.87 3.37
CA SER A 8 -6.69 23.80 4.15
C SER A 8 -7.74 24.34 5.14
N ILE A 9 -7.50 25.51 5.74
CA ILE A 9 -8.45 26.17 6.65
C ILE A 9 -9.66 26.64 5.84
N THR A 10 -9.44 27.31 4.70
CA THR A 10 -10.52 27.77 3.81
C THR A 10 -11.41 26.61 3.35
N ARG A 11 -10.81 25.48 2.97
CA ARG A 11 -11.56 24.28 2.59
C ARG A 11 -12.39 23.75 3.77
N THR A 12 -11.78 23.63 4.95
CA THR A 12 -12.45 23.13 6.16
C THR A 12 -13.66 23.99 6.52
N LEU A 13 -13.50 25.32 6.51
CA LEU A 13 -14.58 26.26 6.80
C LEU A 13 -15.69 26.21 5.72
N ARG A 14 -15.33 25.96 4.46
CA ARG A 14 -16.28 25.90 3.34
C ARG A 14 -17.06 24.58 3.28
N THR A 15 -16.40 23.45 3.52
CA THR A 15 -17.00 22.12 3.30
C THR A 15 -17.37 21.40 4.59
N GLY A 16 -16.91 21.87 5.75
CA GLY A 16 -17.03 21.16 7.02
C GLY A 16 -16.10 19.96 7.15
N TYR A 17 -15.30 19.66 6.12
CA TYR A 17 -14.37 18.54 6.10
C TYR A 17 -12.94 19.04 5.93
N PRO A 18 -12.02 18.77 6.88
CA PRO A 18 -10.60 19.03 6.68
C PRO A 18 -10.06 18.29 5.46
N TYR A 19 -8.94 18.76 4.91
CA TYR A 19 -8.23 18.01 3.87
C TYR A 19 -7.91 16.63 4.41
N PRO A 20 -8.26 15.52 3.72
CA PRO A 20 -7.88 14.21 4.18
C PRO A 20 -6.36 14.17 4.24
N VAL A 21 -5.81 13.99 5.44
CA VAL A 21 -4.44 13.50 5.61
C VAL A 21 -4.51 12.06 5.17
N ASP A 22 -4.33 11.86 3.87
CA ASP A 22 -4.09 10.53 3.36
C ASP A 22 -2.65 10.17 3.75
N GLU A 23 -2.52 9.53 4.91
CA GLU A 23 -1.27 8.98 5.44
C GLU A 23 -1.29 7.45 5.38
N GLY A 24 -2.20 6.86 4.60
CA GLY A 24 -2.15 5.44 4.29
C GLY A 24 -1.00 5.20 3.33
N HIS A 25 0.15 4.75 3.84
CA HIS A 25 1.15 4.12 2.98
C HIS A 25 0.48 2.87 2.39
N GLU A 26 -0.03 2.98 1.17
CA GLU A 26 -0.45 1.82 0.40
C GLU A 26 0.79 0.97 0.16
N GLU A 27 0.84 -0.18 0.83
CA GLU A 27 1.89 -1.17 0.64
C GLU A 27 1.46 -2.09 -0.48
N PHE A 28 2.38 -2.39 -1.39
CA PHE A 28 2.12 -3.26 -2.52
C PHE A 28 3.09 -4.42 -2.46
N ASP A 29 2.61 -5.59 -2.85
CA ASP A 29 3.46 -6.76 -2.98
C ASP A 29 4.35 -6.65 -4.23
N LEU A 30 5.25 -7.62 -4.40
CA LEU A 30 6.20 -7.71 -5.50
C LEU A 30 5.52 -7.72 -6.88
N PHE A 31 4.27 -8.15 -6.96
CA PHE A 31 3.49 -8.22 -8.20
C PHE A 31 2.59 -7.01 -8.42
N GLY A 32 2.59 -6.05 -7.49
CA GLY A 32 1.81 -4.81 -7.56
C GLY A 32 0.40 -4.94 -6.99
N ASP A 33 0.09 -6.01 -6.27
CA ASP A 33 -1.18 -6.18 -5.58
C ASP A 33 -1.15 -5.46 -4.22
N LEU A 34 -2.26 -4.83 -3.84
CA LEU A 34 -2.36 -4.06 -2.59
C LEU A 34 -2.30 -5.00 -1.38
N VAL A 35 -1.38 -4.73 -0.46
CA VAL A 35 -1.30 -5.38 0.85
C VAL A 35 -2.16 -4.62 1.84
N THR A 36 -3.06 -5.34 2.51
CA THR A 36 -3.89 -4.81 3.59
C THR A 36 -3.46 -5.39 4.93
N ILE A 37 -3.86 -4.73 6.02
CA ILE A 37 -3.54 -5.17 7.40
C ILE A 37 -4.08 -6.57 7.76
N ASN A 38 -4.96 -7.13 6.94
CA ASN A 38 -5.56 -8.44 7.17
C ASN A 38 -4.97 -9.53 6.26
N ASP A 39 -4.03 -9.18 5.38
CA ASP A 39 -3.44 -10.15 4.46
C ASP A 39 -2.26 -10.87 5.10
N GLU A 40 -2.10 -12.14 4.71
CA GLU A 40 -0.91 -12.91 5.01
C GLU A 40 0.15 -12.64 3.92
N VAL A 41 1.34 -12.26 4.37
CA VAL A 41 2.47 -11.91 3.51
C VAL A 41 3.73 -12.64 3.95
N PHE A 42 4.63 -12.80 3.00
CA PHE A 42 5.98 -13.29 3.21
C PHE A 42 6.97 -12.20 2.81
N GLU A 43 8.03 -12.04 3.60
CA GLU A 43 9.13 -11.14 3.29
C GLU A 43 10.34 -11.96 2.82
N THR A 44 10.95 -11.57 1.70
CA THR A 44 12.16 -12.21 1.17
C THR A 44 13.41 -11.73 1.92
N GLU A 45 14.55 -12.40 1.76
CA GLU A 45 15.82 -11.92 2.34
C GLU A 45 16.25 -10.55 1.79
N ASP A 46 15.78 -10.20 0.60
CA ASP A 46 16.04 -8.91 -0.07
C ASP A 46 15.07 -7.79 0.38
N GLY A 47 14.06 -8.12 1.19
CA GLY A 47 13.06 -7.19 1.71
C GLY A 47 11.82 -7.01 0.83
N ASP A 48 11.63 -7.85 -0.19
CA ASP A 48 10.41 -7.83 -1.00
C ASP A 48 9.25 -8.49 -0.26
N ILE A 49 8.05 -7.94 -0.42
CA ILE A 49 6.81 -8.48 0.18
C ILE A 49 6.05 -9.27 -0.88
N VAL A 50 5.62 -10.48 -0.55
CA VAL A 50 4.82 -11.35 -1.43
C VAL A 50 3.56 -11.76 -0.69
N LEU A 51 2.38 -11.45 -1.23
CA LEU A 51 1.12 -11.95 -0.69
C LEU A 51 1.07 -13.47 -0.79
N GLU A 52 0.49 -14.14 0.21
CA GLU A 52 0.35 -15.61 0.22
C GLU A 52 -0.28 -16.13 -1.08
N VAL A 53 -1.29 -15.43 -1.59
CA VAL A 53 -1.98 -15.80 -2.85
C VAL A 53 -1.06 -15.80 -4.07
N ASN A 54 0.01 -15.00 -4.02
CA ASN A 54 1.00 -14.88 -5.09
C ASN A 54 2.24 -15.75 -4.85
N MET A 55 2.29 -16.53 -3.77
CA MET A 55 3.46 -17.31 -3.42
C MET A 55 3.78 -18.41 -4.45
N GLU A 56 2.77 -19.09 -5.00
CA GLU A 56 3.03 -20.09 -6.06
C GLU A 56 3.62 -19.44 -7.33
N ARG A 57 3.20 -18.22 -7.63
CA ARG A 57 3.75 -17.43 -8.73
C ARG A 57 5.19 -17.02 -8.45
N TYR A 58 5.47 -16.53 -7.24
CA TYR A 58 6.83 -16.21 -6.81
C TYR A 58 7.77 -17.41 -6.89
N LEU A 59 7.34 -18.56 -6.38
CA LEU A 59 8.13 -19.80 -6.41
C LEU A 59 8.49 -20.21 -7.84
N SER A 60 7.54 -20.14 -8.77
CA SER A 60 7.76 -20.54 -10.17
C SER A 60 8.52 -19.50 -10.99
N GLU A 61 8.11 -18.23 -10.96
CA GLU A 61 8.68 -17.15 -11.79
C GLU A 61 10.04 -16.64 -11.29
N ASN A 62 10.25 -16.56 -9.98
CA ASN A 62 11.46 -15.98 -9.39
C ASN A 62 12.49 -17.06 -8.97
N LEU A 63 12.02 -18.22 -8.51
CA LEU A 63 12.90 -19.29 -7.97
C LEU A 63 12.96 -20.55 -8.84
N GLY A 64 12.10 -20.68 -9.86
CA GLY A 64 12.04 -21.88 -10.71
C GLY A 64 11.59 -23.14 -9.97
N ILE A 65 10.84 -22.99 -8.88
CA ILE A 65 10.32 -24.05 -8.03
C ILE A 65 8.86 -24.33 -8.40
N GLU A 66 8.57 -25.58 -8.74
CA GLU A 66 7.23 -26.03 -9.11
C GLU A 66 6.63 -26.92 -8.03
N ARG A 67 5.37 -26.67 -7.66
CA ARG A 67 4.64 -27.51 -6.72
C ARG A 67 4.29 -28.86 -7.35
N ARG A 68 4.69 -29.96 -6.72
CA ARG A 68 4.33 -31.33 -7.11
C ARG A 68 3.31 -31.90 -6.12
N GLN A 69 2.31 -32.64 -6.64
CA GLN A 69 1.35 -33.43 -5.85
C GLN A 69 1.66 -34.92 -5.95
#